data_AF-A0A257AV33-F1
#
_entry.id   AF-A0A257AV33-F1
#
_cell.length_a   1.000
_cell.length_b   1.000
_cell.length_c   1.000
_cell.angle_alpha   90.00
_cell.angle_beta   90.00
_cell.angle_gamma   90.00
#
_symmetry.space_group_name_H-M   'P 1'
#
loop_
_entity.id
_entity.type
_entity.pdbx_description
1 polymer ?
#
loop_
_entity_poly.entity_id
_entity_poly.type
_entity_poly.pdbx_seq_one_letter_code
_entity_poly.pdbx_strand_id
1 'polypeptide(L)'
;MVGLAPAAHGANRTGRMFTGDSSGDWLYDALYRFGFANRPQATARGDGLVLRDCYVTAALRCAPPGNRPERRELERCQRYLAAELE
;
A
#
# COMPACT_ATOMS: atom_id res chain seq x y z
N MET A 1 -3.23 -3.46 7.45
CA MET A 1 -3.91 -2.37 6.71
C MET A 1 -4.17 -2.82 5.29
N VAL A 2 -5.41 -2.75 4.81
CA VAL A 2 -5.77 -3.11 3.43
C VAL A 2 -6.33 -1.88 2.72
N GLY A 3 -5.61 -1.40 1.71
CA GLY A 3 -6.03 -0.32 0.81
C GLY A 3 -6.89 -0.78 -0.35
N LEU A 4 -7.31 0.18 -1.18
CA LEU A 4 -8.07 -0.12 -2.41
C LEU A 4 -7.15 -0.63 -3.53
N ALA A 5 -6.21 0.21 -3.97
CA ALA A 5 -5.30 -0.07 -5.08
C ALA A 5 -4.08 0.88 -5.06
N PRO A 6 -2.99 0.56 -5.78
CA PRO A 6 -1.89 1.48 -6.00
C PRO A 6 -2.32 2.76 -6.72
N ALA A 7 -1.84 3.92 -6.27
CA ALA A 7 -1.90 5.13 -7.07
C ALA A 7 -0.90 5.05 -8.23
N ALA A 8 -1.29 5.55 -9.41
CA ALA A 8 -0.47 5.51 -10.64
C ALA A 8 0.92 6.15 -10.46
N HIS A 9 0.99 7.25 -9.71
CA HIS A 9 2.24 7.96 -9.37
C HIS A 9 2.62 7.79 -7.90
N GLY A 10 2.14 6.74 -7.24
CA GLY A 10 2.56 6.37 -5.88
C GLY A 10 3.20 4.99 -5.94
N ALA A 11 2.54 4.03 -5.30
CA ALA A 11 2.98 2.64 -5.23
C ALA A 11 3.29 2.00 -6.59
N ASN A 12 2.60 2.39 -7.66
CA ASN A 12 2.87 1.89 -9.01
C ASN A 12 4.22 2.37 -9.58
N ARG A 13 4.71 3.54 -9.15
CA ARG A 13 6.05 4.05 -9.48
C ARG A 13 7.12 3.51 -8.53
N THR A 14 6.82 3.48 -7.22
CA THR A 14 7.82 3.23 -6.18
C THR A 14 7.99 1.75 -5.84
N GLY A 15 7.04 0.90 -6.23
CA GLY A 15 7.05 -0.54 -5.98
C GLY A 15 6.75 -0.93 -4.54
N ARG A 16 6.25 0.00 -3.70
CA ARG A 16 5.78 -0.29 -2.34
C ARG A 16 4.42 0.37 -2.11
N MET A 17 3.47 -0.39 -1.55
CA MET A 17 2.12 0.11 -1.25
C MET A 17 2.18 1.40 -0.43
N PHE A 18 1.31 2.35 -0.75
CA PHE A 18 1.23 3.65 -0.07
C PHE A 18 2.56 4.43 -0.02
N THR A 19 3.45 4.30 -1.01
CA THR A 19 4.74 5.03 -1.04
C THR A 19 4.81 5.99 -2.22
N GLY A 20 5.10 7.28 -1.98
CA GLY A 20 5.31 8.29 -3.01
C GLY A 20 4.06 9.05 -3.46
N ASP A 21 3.00 9.05 -2.64
CA ASP A 21 1.79 9.86 -2.78
C ASP A 21 1.30 10.34 -1.41
N SER A 22 0.35 11.28 -1.39
CA SER A 22 -0.13 11.92 -0.14
C SER A 22 -0.88 10.96 0.79
N SER A 23 -1.50 9.90 0.28
CA SER A 23 -2.15 8.89 1.12
C SER A 23 -1.11 8.11 1.93
N GLY A 24 0.05 7.90 1.33
CA GLY A 24 1.21 7.30 1.94
C GLY A 24 1.82 8.11 3.06
N ASP A 25 2.01 9.40 2.82
CA ASP A 25 2.58 10.33 3.80
C ASP A 25 1.75 10.32 5.09
N TRP A 26 0.43 10.33 4.98
CA TRP A 26 -0.46 10.26 6.13
C TRP A 26 -0.41 8.88 6.82
N LEU A 27 -0.47 7.79 6.06
CA LEU A 27 -0.48 6.44 6.62
C LEU A 27 0.80 6.13 7.41
N TYR A 28 1.97 6.38 6.82
CA TYR A 28 3.23 6.02 7.44
C TYR A 28 3.60 6.91 8.63
N ASP A 29 3.21 8.19 8.61
CA ASP A 29 3.29 9.06 9.79
C ASP A 29 2.41 8.52 10.93
N ALA A 30 1.18 8.11 10.64
CA ALA A 30 0.31 7.50 11.65
C ALA A 30 0.89 6.19 12.20
N LEU A 31 1.35 5.28 11.34
CA LEU A 31 1.96 4.01 11.76
C LEU A 31 3.20 4.24 12.65
N TYR A 32 4.03 5.24 12.33
CA TYR A 32 5.16 5.62 13.16
C TYR A 32 4.72 6.14 14.53
N ARG A 33 3.75 7.06 14.58
CA ARG A 33 3.23 7.63 15.83
C ARG A 33 2.66 6.57 16.78
N PHE A 34 2.06 5.51 16.24
CA PHE A 34 1.51 4.40 17.03
C PHE A 34 2.48 3.23 17.22
N GLY A 35 3.76 3.37 16.84
CA GLY A 35 4.81 2.38 17.11
C GLY A 35 4.89 1.20 16.13
N PHE A 36 4.07 1.19 15.07
CA PHE A 36 4.06 0.14 14.04
C PHE A 36 5.10 0.34 12.94
N ALA A 37 5.79 1.50 12.89
CA ALA A 37 6.88 1.75 11.94
C ALA A 37 8.10 2.34 12.66
N ASN A 38 9.30 2.10 12.13
CA ASN A 38 10.54 2.66 12.68
C ASN A 38 10.82 4.12 12.27
N ARG A 39 10.13 4.64 11.26
CA ARG A 39 10.26 6.02 10.77
C ARG A 39 8.95 6.50 10.14
N PRO A 40 8.69 7.82 10.10
CA PRO A 40 7.43 8.36 9.61
C PRO A 40 7.34 8.48 8.08
N GLN A 41 8.45 8.50 7.36
CA GLN A 41 8.44 8.65 5.89
C GLN A 41 8.74 7.34 5.16
N ALA A 42 7.96 7.13 4.10
CA ALA A 42 8.18 6.12 3.09
C ALA A 42 8.51 6.80 1.75
N THR A 43 9.77 6.72 1.31
CA THR A 43 10.23 7.39 0.08
C THR A 43 10.50 6.43 -1.07
N ALA A 44 11.01 5.22 -0.78
CA ALA A 44 11.30 4.18 -1.77
C ALA A 44 11.35 2.80 -1.13
N ARG A 45 11.25 1.74 -1.94
CA ARG A 45 11.29 0.34 -1.45
C ARG A 45 12.51 0.01 -0.56
N GLY A 46 13.66 0.65 -0.78
CA GLY A 46 14.92 0.39 -0.07
C GLY A 46 15.31 1.44 0.98
N ASP A 47 14.40 2.29 1.43
CA ASP A 47 14.69 3.42 2.33
C ASP A 47 14.89 3.06 3.82
N GLY A 48 14.96 1.76 4.15
CA GLY A 48 15.13 1.28 5.52
C GLY A 48 13.89 1.42 6.41
N LEU A 49 12.71 1.72 5.85
CA LEU A 49 11.45 1.62 6.57
C LEU A 49 11.17 0.16 6.94
N VAL A 50 10.91 -0.08 8.22
CA VAL A 50 10.56 -1.37 8.79
C VAL A 50 9.23 -1.23 9.50
N LEU A 51 8.30 -2.12 9.16
CA LEU A 51 7.03 -2.28 9.85
C LEU A 51 7.16 -3.34 10.95
N ARG A 52 6.48 -3.12 12.07
CA ARG A 52 6.44 -4.03 13.22
C ARG A 52 5.00 -4.35 13.53
N ASP A 53 4.69 -5.63 13.72
CA ASP A 53 3.34 -6.14 14.05
C ASP A 53 2.22 -5.62 13.14
N CYS A 54 2.57 -5.23 11.91
CA CYS A 54 1.62 -4.76 10.93
C CYS A 54 2.08 -5.10 9.50
N TYR A 55 1.10 -5.22 8.61
CA TYR A 55 1.31 -5.45 7.19
C TYR A 55 0.43 -4.48 6.40
N VAL A 56 0.96 -3.94 5.29
CA VAL A 56 0.29 -2.96 4.43
C VAL A 56 0.17 -3.54 3.03
N THR A 57 -1.08 -3.75 2.59
CA THR A 57 -1.41 -4.28 1.25
C THR A 57 -2.63 -3.56 0.66
N ALA A 58 -3.13 -4.01 -0.48
CA ALA A 58 -4.36 -3.51 -1.09
C ALA A 58 -5.15 -4.62 -1.80
N ALA A 59 -6.46 -4.39 -1.98
CA ALA A 59 -7.36 -5.32 -2.65
C ALA A 59 -6.99 -5.54 -4.13
N LEU A 60 -6.61 -4.47 -4.83
CA LEU A 60 -6.06 -4.51 -6.18
C LEU A 60 -4.54 -4.29 -6.16
N ARG A 61 -3.80 -4.96 -7.05
CA ARG A 61 -2.32 -4.87 -7.15
C ARG A 61 -1.81 -4.02 -8.30
N CYS A 62 -2.67 -3.65 -9.24
CA CYS A 62 -2.36 -2.77 -10.36
C CYS A 62 -3.07 -1.45 -10.17
N ALA A 63 -2.48 -0.34 -10.63
CA ALA A 63 -3.12 0.97 -10.57
C ALA A 63 -4.32 1.05 -11.54
N PRO A 64 -5.56 1.24 -11.05
CA PRO A 64 -6.73 1.35 -11.92
C PRO A 64 -6.86 2.78 -12.47
N PRO A 65 -7.42 2.98 -13.67
CA PRO A 65 -7.70 4.30 -14.20
C PRO A 65 -8.54 5.15 -13.23
N GLY A 66 -8.13 6.39 -13.01
CA GLY A 66 -8.84 7.33 -12.13
C GLY A 66 -8.97 6.89 -10.67
N ASN A 67 -8.14 5.93 -10.22
CA ASN A 67 -8.23 5.30 -8.90
C ASN A 67 -9.60 4.65 -8.62
N ARG A 68 -10.32 4.22 -9.67
CA ARG A 68 -11.65 3.62 -9.58
C ARG A 68 -11.63 2.21 -10.18
N PRO A 69 -11.36 1.18 -9.39
CA PRO A 69 -11.33 -0.19 -9.89
C PRO A 69 -12.74 -0.66 -10.27
N GLU A 70 -12.81 -1.44 -11.35
CA GLU A 70 -14.02 -2.15 -11.72
C GLU A 70 -14.19 -3.41 -10.86
N ARG A 71 -15.44 -3.84 -10.67
CA ARG A 71 -15.76 -5.08 -9.92
C ARG A 71 -14.97 -6.29 -10.43
N ARG A 72 -14.92 -6.49 -11.75
CA ARG A 72 -14.19 -7.61 -12.37
C ARG A 72 -12.68 -7.58 -12.10
N GLU A 73 -12.10 -6.41 -11.87
CA GLU A 73 -10.67 -6.29 -11.55
C GLU A 73 -10.40 -6.75 -10.12
N LEU A 74 -11.27 -6.36 -9.19
CA LEU A 74 -11.21 -6.82 -7.80
C LEU A 74 -11.39 -8.33 -7.70
N GLU A 75 -12.40 -8.88 -8.38
CA GLU A 75 -12.66 -10.33 -8.41
C GLU A 75 -11.45 -11.12 -8.94
N ARG A 76 -10.83 -10.66 -10.02
CA ARG A 76 -9.62 -11.29 -10.58
C ARG A 76 -8.42 -11.19 -9.63
N CYS A 77 -8.30 -10.08 -8.90
CA CYS A 77 -7.17 -9.86 -8.00
C CYS A 77 -7.36 -10.47 -6.61
N GLN A 78 -8.60 -10.82 -6.23
CA GLN A 78 -8.96 -11.33 -4.90
C GLN A 78 -8.11 -12.51 -4.46
N ARG A 79 -7.82 -13.45 -5.37
CA ARG A 79 -7.01 -14.65 -5.08
C ARG A 79 -5.65 -14.32 -4.47
N TYR A 80 -5.04 -13.23 -4.90
CA TYR A 80 -3.73 -12.85 -4.39
C TYR A 80 -3.85 -12.24 -2.99
N LEU A 81 -4.94 -11.51 -2.68
CA LEU A 81 -5.17 -11.00 -1.32
C LEU A 81 -5.44 -12.14 -0.36
N ALA A 82 -6.25 -13.13 -0.76
CA ALA A 82 -6.45 -14.33 0.04
C ALA A 82 -5.11 -15.02 0.36
N ALA A 83 -4.26 -15.23 -0.65
CA ALA A 83 -2.94 -15.84 -0.46
C ALA A 83 -1.96 -15.02 0.38
N GLU A 84 -2.15 -13.69 0.52
CA GLU A 84 -1.32 -12.85 1.41
C GLU A 84 -1.78 -12.87 2.88
N LEU A 85 -2.98 -13.38 3.17
CA LEU A 85 -3.57 -13.43 4.50
C LEU A 85 -3.51 -14.83 5.14
N GLU A 86 -3.11 -15.83 4.36
CA GLU A 86 -2.76 -17.18 4.84
C GLU A 86 -1.36 -17.20 5.44
#